data_AF-A0A2H6EYW9-F1
#
_entry.id   AF-A0A2H6EYW9-F1
#
_cell.length_a   1.000
_cell.length_b   1.000
_cell.length_c   1.000
_cell.angle_alpha   90.00
_cell.angle_beta   90.00
_cell.angle_gamma   90.00
#
_symmetry.space_group_name_H-M   'P 1'
#
loop_
_entity.id
_entity.type
_entity.pdbx_description
1 polymer ?
#
loop_
_entity_poly.entity_id
_entity_poly.type
_entity_poly.pdbx_seq_one_letter_code
_entity_poly.pdbx_strand_id
1 'polypeptide(L)'
;MGAQLVYLPFLSWLWLTIIAVVISLIWWFALNVKTAGGYWFELVIAWIGAWLGTPVFGNWVWTPNHISIIPAVLGAIAAIFLIDGYTKIMAACHKE
;
A
#
# COMPACT_ATOMS: atom_id res chain seq x y z
N MET A 1 9.45 -32.36 0.13
CA MET A 1 9.56 -30.94 0.53
C MET A 1 9.78 -30.12 -0.72
N GLY A 2 8.71 -29.83 -1.46
CA GLY A 2 8.79 -29.04 -2.69
C GLY A 2 8.80 -27.57 -2.33
N ALA A 3 9.80 -26.83 -2.79
CA ALA A 3 9.79 -25.38 -2.73
C ALA A 3 8.57 -24.86 -3.48
N GLN A 4 7.54 -24.44 -2.75
CA GLN A 4 6.45 -23.64 -3.32
C GLN A 4 7.02 -22.25 -3.57
N LEU A 5 7.65 -22.11 -4.74
CA LEU A 5 7.98 -20.83 -5.33
C LEU A 5 6.72 -19.96 -5.27
N VAL A 6 6.93 -18.71 -4.88
CA VAL A 6 5.95 -17.65 -4.64
C VAL A 6 5.06 -17.43 -5.87
N TYR A 7 4.07 -18.30 -6.07
CA TYR A 7 2.96 -18.04 -6.96
C TYR A 7 1.85 -17.46 -6.10
N LEU A 8 1.83 -16.13 -5.98
CA LEU A 8 0.58 -15.44 -5.74
C LEU A 8 -0.32 -15.81 -6.91
N PRO A 9 -1.42 -16.56 -6.72
CA PRO A 9 -2.33 -16.80 -7.84
C PRO A 9 -2.74 -15.44 -8.39
N PHE A 10 -2.88 -15.31 -9.72
CA PHE A 10 -3.22 -14.04 -10.39
C PHE A 10 -4.37 -13.29 -9.70
N LEU A 11 -5.30 -14.05 -9.11
CA LEU A 11 -6.40 -13.55 -8.30
C LEU A 11 -5.95 -12.77 -7.04
N SER A 12 -4.94 -13.24 -6.29
CA SER A 12 -4.37 -12.51 -5.14
C SER A 12 -3.71 -11.21 -5.55
N TRP A 13 -2.97 -11.23 -6.65
CA TRP A 13 -2.36 -10.03 -7.22
C TRP A 13 -3.43 -9.01 -7.64
N LEU A 14 -4.52 -9.47 -8.26
CA LEU A 14 -5.64 -8.63 -8.66
C LEU A 14 -6.33 -7.99 -7.45
N TRP A 15 -6.59 -8.75 -6.39
CA TRP A 15 -7.20 -8.23 -5.15
C TRP A 15 -6.34 -7.17 -4.46
N LEU A 16 -5.02 -7.41 -4.35
CA LEU A 16 -4.08 -6.42 -3.80
C LEU A 16 -4.07 -5.13 -4.62
N THR A 17 -4.14 -5.25 -5.94
CA THR A 17 -4.17 -4.11 -6.85
C THR A 17 -5.47 -3.33 -6.73
N ILE A 18 -6.62 -4.01 -6.61
CA ILE A 18 -7.92 -3.36 -6.34
C ILE A 18 -7.87 -2.59 -5.02
N ILE A 19 -7.35 -3.20 -3.95
CA ILE A 19 -7.21 -2.53 -2.64
C ILE A 19 -6.32 -1.29 -2.76
N ALA A 20 -5.17 -1.39 -3.42
CA ALA A 20 -4.27 -0.26 -3.63
C ALA A 20 -4.93 0.89 -4.42
N VAL A 21 -5.64 0.57 -5.49
CA VAL A 21 -6.41 1.55 -6.28
C VAL A 21 -7.45 2.24 -5.40
N VAL A 22 -8.24 1.47 -4.65
CA VAL A 22 -9.31 2.01 -3.78
C VAL A 22 -8.74 2.93 -2.70
N ILE A 23 -7.66 2.52 -2.02
CA ILE A 23 -7.04 3.33 -0.97
C ILE A 23 -6.39 4.60 -1.54
N SER A 24 -5.69 4.50 -2.66
CA SER A 24 -5.12 5.67 -3.34
C SER A 24 -6.22 6.64 -3.82
N LEU A 25 -7.36 6.12 -4.31
CA LEU A 25 -8.50 6.94 -4.71
C LEU A 25 -9.13 7.67 -3.52
N ILE A 26 -9.29 6.97 -2.39
CA ILE A 26 -9.77 7.59 -1.14
C ILE A 26 -8.80 8.67 -0.68
N TRP A 27 -7.49 8.42 -0.72
CA TRP A 27 -6.50 9.41 -0.28
C TRP A 27 -6.53 10.67 -1.14
N TRP A 28 -6.54 10.50 -2.46
CA TRP A 28 -6.55 11.61 -3.40
C TRP A 28 -7.86 12.39 -3.36
N PHE A 29 -9.00 11.68 -3.35
CA PHE A 29 -10.32 12.30 -3.47
C PHE A 29 -10.89 12.76 -2.12
N ALA A 30 -10.75 11.97 -1.05
CA ALA A 30 -11.31 12.29 0.26
C ALA A 30 -10.38 13.19 1.10
N LEU A 31 -9.06 12.99 1.05
CA LEU A 31 -8.12 13.77 1.87
C LEU A 31 -7.50 14.98 1.14
N ASN A 32 -7.62 15.07 -0.19
CA ASN A 32 -7.02 16.14 -1.02
C ASN A 32 -5.52 16.38 -0.73
N VAL A 33 -4.83 15.39 -0.16
CA VAL A 33 -3.39 15.46 0.12
C VAL A 33 -2.68 15.24 -1.21
N LYS A 34 -2.12 16.31 -1.75
CA LYS A 34 -1.35 16.25 -2.99
C LYS A 34 0.10 15.92 -2.63
N THR A 35 0.49 14.64 -2.69
CA THR A 35 1.91 14.28 -2.61
C THR A 35 2.64 14.86 -3.82
N ALA A 36 3.90 15.27 -3.63
CA ALA A 36 4.73 15.91 -4.66
C ALA A 36 4.86 15.10 -5.97
N GLY A 37 4.59 13.79 -5.95
CA GLY A 37 4.62 12.90 -7.12
C GLY A 37 3.28 12.71 -7.86
N GLY A 38 2.18 13.30 -7.37
CA GLY A 38 0.84 13.14 -7.96
C GLY A 38 0.20 11.75 -7.73
N TYR A 39 -1.00 11.57 -8.30
CA TYR A 39 -1.84 10.37 -8.08
C TYR A 39 -1.14 9.06 -8.43
N TRP A 40 -0.45 9.00 -9.57
CA TRP A 40 0.21 7.78 -10.04
C TRP A 40 1.36 7.33 -9.13
N PHE A 41 2.06 8.29 -8.51
CA PHE A 41 3.10 7.98 -7.55
C PHE A 41 2.51 7.42 -6.26
N GLU A 42 1.46 8.05 -5.73
CA GLU A 42 0.74 7.56 -4.55
C GLU A 42 0.17 6.16 -4.78
N LEU A 43 -0.36 5.89 -5.97
CA LEU A 43 -0.88 4.58 -6.36
C LEU A 43 0.21 3.50 -6.31
N VAL A 44 1.39 3.78 -6.87
CA VAL A 44 2.53 2.84 -6.84
C VAL A 44 3.00 2.60 -5.40
N ILE A 45 3.06 3.64 -4.58
CA ILE A 45 3.44 3.49 -3.16
C ILE A 45 2.39 2.71 -2.37
N ALA A 46 1.10 2.99 -2.56
CA ALA A 46 0.00 2.25 -1.96
C ALA A 46 0.03 0.77 -2.37
N TRP A 47 0.38 0.50 -3.63
CA TRP A 47 0.51 -0.86 -4.16
C TRP A 47 1.68 -1.62 -3.52
N ILE A 48 2.84 -0.99 -3.37
CA ILE A 48 3.99 -1.57 -2.64
C ILE A 48 3.61 -1.81 -1.16
N GLY A 49 2.93 -0.84 -0.54
CA GLY A 49 2.45 -0.96 0.84
C GLY A 49 1.46 -2.11 1.02
N ALA A 50 0.54 -2.31 0.08
CA ALA A 50 -0.43 -3.41 0.11
C ALA A 50 0.26 -4.77 0.04
N TRP A 51 1.31 -4.90 -0.76
CA TRP A 51 2.14 -6.11 -0.84
C TRP A 51 2.92 -6.37 0.43
N LEU A 52 3.48 -5.32 1.05
CA LEU A 52 4.22 -5.42 2.30
C LEU A 52 3.33 -5.60 3.53
N GLY A 53 2.04 -5.29 3.41
CA GLY A 53 1.08 -5.40 4.51
C GLY A 53 1.04 -6.80 5.12
N THR A 54 0.84 -7.83 4.30
CA THR A 54 0.75 -9.23 4.75
C THR A 54 2.01 -9.75 5.45
N PRO A 55 3.25 -9.56 4.92
CA PRO A 55 4.46 -9.99 5.64
C PRO A 55 4.77 -9.15 6.89
N VAL A 56 4.41 -7.86 6.93
CA VAL A 56 4.74 -6.97 8.06
C VAL A 56 3.76 -7.13 9.22
N PHE A 57 2.46 -7.20 8.94
CA PHE A 57 1.41 -7.24 9.97
C PHE A 57 0.90 -8.66 10.26
N GLY A 58 1.37 -9.66 9.50
CA GLY A 58 1.03 -11.07 9.66
C GLY A 58 -0.34 -11.45 9.09
N ASN A 59 -0.67 -12.74 9.17
CA ASN A 59 -1.96 -13.27 8.73
C ASN A 59 -2.98 -13.13 9.86
N TRP A 60 -3.97 -12.26 9.70
CA TRP A 60 -5.05 -12.06 10.68
C TRP A 60 -6.19 -13.06 10.42
N VAL A 61 -6.97 -13.40 11.45
CA VAL A 61 -8.01 -14.47 11.46
C VAL A 61 -9.04 -14.34 10.32
N TRP A 62 -9.21 -13.15 9.74
CA TRP A 62 -10.05 -12.91 8.58
C TRP A 62 -9.25 -12.96 7.27
N THR A 63 -8.98 -14.19 6.80
CA THR A 63 -8.27 -14.46 5.55
C THR A 63 -9.14 -15.27 4.60
N PRO A 64 -10.14 -14.68 3.91
CA PRO A 64 -10.78 -15.35 2.80
C PRO A 64 -9.75 -15.50 1.66
N ASN A 65 -9.45 -16.74 1.24
CA ASN A 65 -8.55 -17.06 0.13
C ASN A 65 -7.08 -16.60 0.26
N HIS A 66 -6.44 -16.82 1.42
CA HIS A 66 -5.00 -16.57 1.62
C HIS A 66 -4.53 -15.11 1.44
N ILE A 67 -5.47 -14.16 1.40
CA ILE A 67 -5.19 -12.72 1.31
C ILE A 67 -5.79 -12.07 2.56
N SER A 68 -4.93 -11.65 3.48
CA SER A 68 -5.38 -10.90 4.64
C SER A 68 -5.63 -9.45 4.21
N ILE A 69 -6.90 -9.10 3.97
CA ILE A 69 -7.34 -7.79 3.46
C ILE A 69 -6.94 -6.66 4.43
N ILE A 70 -7.10 -6.89 5.73
CA ILE A 70 -6.79 -5.92 6.78
C ILE A 70 -5.32 -5.47 6.75
N PRO A 71 -4.33 -6.39 6.82
CA PRO A 71 -2.93 -5.99 6.78
C PRO A 71 -2.53 -5.38 5.43
N ALA A 72 -3.15 -5.77 4.30
CA ALA A 72 -2.91 -5.12 3.01
C ALA A 72 -3.39 -3.65 3.01
N VAL A 73 -4.58 -3.37 3.57
CA VAL A 73 -5.07 -1.99 3.73
C VAL A 73 -4.17 -1.19 4.65
N LEU A 74 -3.78 -1.76 5.81
CA LEU A 74 -2.88 -1.11 6.75
C LEU A 74 -1.50 -0.83 6.15
N GLY A 75 -0.96 -1.77 5.38
CA GLY A 75 0.31 -1.60 4.67
C GLY A 75 0.25 -0.49 3.62
N ALA A 76 -0.83 -0.41 2.84
CA ALA A 76 -1.04 0.67 1.88
C ALA A 76 -1.11 2.05 2.57
N ILE A 77 -1.91 2.15 3.65
CA ILE A 77 -2.05 3.39 4.44
C ILE A 77 -0.70 3.80 5.04
N ALA A 78 0.02 2.85 5.64
CA ALA A 78 1.32 3.11 6.25
C ALA A 78 2.33 3.63 5.22
N ALA A 79 2.39 3.05 4.02
CA ALA A 79 3.29 3.47 2.96
C ALA A 79 2.99 4.90 2.47
N ILE A 80 1.72 5.25 2.27
CA ILE A 80 1.32 6.60 1.88
C ILE A 80 1.67 7.62 2.97
N PHE A 81 1.40 7.30 4.25
CA PHE A 81 1.79 8.18 5.36
C PHE A 81 3.30 8.43 5.41
N LEU A 82 4.09 7.38 5.20
CA LEU A 82 5.55 7.45 5.24
C LEU A 82 6.09 8.36 4.14
N ILE A 83 5.55 8.26 2.92
CA ILE A 83 6.01 9.08 1.80
C ILE A 83 5.54 10.53 1.90
N ASP A 84 4.32 10.78 2.36
CA ASP A 84 3.82 12.14 2.61
C ASP A 84 4.66 12.83 3.71
N GLY A 85 4.94 12.12 4.81
CA GLY A 85 5.84 12.61 5.86
C GLY A 85 7.25 12.90 5.33
N TYR A 86 7.83 11.96 4.58
CA TYR A 86 9.18 12.13 4.00
C TYR A 86 9.27 13.34 3.08
N THR A 87 8.30 13.52 2.17
CA THR A 87 8.30 14.65 1.24
C THR A 87 8.18 15.99 1.96
N LYS A 88 7.36 16.07 3.02
CA LYS A 88 7.23 17.27 3.86
C LYS A 88 8.52 17.59 4.62
N ILE A 89 9.19 16.58 5.19
CA ILE A 89 10.46 16.76 5.90
C ILE A 89 11.55 17.27 4.94
N MET A 90 11.67 16.67 3.75
CA MET A 90 12.65 17.10 2.76
C MET A 90 12.36 18.51 2.24
N ALA A 91 11.08 18.87 2.08
CA ALA A 91 10.69 20.22 1.70
C ALA A 91 10.98 21.26 2.80
N ALA A 92 10.99 20.86 4.07
CA ALA A 92 11.42 21.71 5.18
C ALA A 92 12.94 21.88 5.21
N CYS A 93 13.69 20.77 5.08
CA CYS A 93 15.15 20.77 5.10
C CYS A 93 15.79 21.52 3.92
N HIS A 94 15.13 21.57 2.75
CA HIS A 94 15.63 22.35 1.60
C HIS A 94 15.41 23.87 1.72
N LYS A 95 14.58 24.33 2.67
CA LYS A 95 14.29 25.76 2.86
C LYS A 95 15.19 26.44 3.90
N GLU A 96 16.04 25.68 4.58
CA GLU A 96 17.06 26.15 5.53
C GLU A 96 18.40 26.37 4.82
#